data_AF-J3M9V4-F1
#
_entry.id   AF-J3M9V4-F1
#
_cell.length_a   1.000
_cell.length_b   1.000
_cell.length_c   1.000
_cell.angle_alpha   90.00
_cell.angle_beta   90.00
_cell.angle_gamma   90.00
#
_symmetry.space_group_name_H-M   'P 1'
#
loop_
_entity.id
_entity.type
_entity.pdbx_description
1 polymer ?
#
loop_
_entity_poly.entity_id
_entity_poly.type
_entity_poly.pdbx_seq_one_letter_code
_entity_poly.pdbx_strand_id
1 'polypeptide(L)'
;EKKKPLYTHSLPCIEAWLRSIGFTQTREDRAVWVAEMPLWHARLSLDVTDLHIRYLKTGPGNLEKDVERRFSYALSREDIENAILAGP
;
A
#
# COMPACT_ATOMS: atom_id res chain seq x y z
N GLU A 1 -11.88 -14.09 -2.24
CA GLU A 1 -12.54 -12.87 -1.70
C GLU A 1 -11.90 -11.55 -2.13
N LYS A 2 -10.89 -11.56 -3.00
CA LYS A 2 -10.13 -10.36 -3.43
C LYS A 2 -10.99 -9.27 -4.08
N LYS A 3 -12.11 -9.65 -4.70
CA LYS A 3 -13.10 -8.75 -5.34
C LYS A 3 -14.02 -8.02 -4.37
N LYS A 4 -14.04 -8.42 -3.09
CA LYS A 4 -14.83 -7.69 -2.08
C LYS A 4 -14.11 -6.39 -1.67
N PRO A 5 -14.85 -5.35 -1.29
CA PRO A 5 -14.28 -4.09 -0.79
C PRO A 5 -13.32 -4.32 0.37
N LEU A 6 -12.26 -3.52 0.48
CA LEU A 6 -11.25 -3.65 1.53
C LEU A 6 -11.84 -3.58 2.95
N TYR A 7 -12.88 -2.76 3.16
CA TYR A 7 -13.55 -2.63 4.47
C TYR A 7 -14.22 -3.94 4.96
N THR A 8 -14.44 -4.91 4.07
CA THR A 8 -15.01 -6.22 4.46
C THR A 8 -13.96 -7.20 4.99
N HIS A 9 -12.67 -6.88 4.82
CA HIS A 9 -11.56 -7.69 5.29
C HIS A 9 -11.18 -7.24 6.70
N SER A 10 -10.89 -8.20 7.58
CA SER A 10 -10.38 -7.87 8.92
C SER A 10 -8.98 -7.27 8.82
N LEU A 11 -8.59 -6.46 9.81
CA LEU A 11 -7.25 -5.87 9.85
C LEU A 11 -6.13 -6.93 9.69
N PRO A 12 -6.16 -8.10 10.39
CA PRO A 12 -5.15 -9.14 10.18
C PRO A 12 -5.10 -9.67 8.74
N CYS A 13 -6.24 -9.71 8.05
CA CYS A 13 -6.29 -10.10 6.64
C CYS A 13 -5.62 -9.06 5.74
N ILE A 14 -5.85 -7.76 6.01
CA ILE A 14 -5.20 -6.65 5.31
C ILE A 14 -3.68 -6.68 5.57
N GLU A 15 -3.25 -6.87 6.82
CA GLU A 15 -1.84 -6.94 7.18
C GLU A 15 -1.14 -8.16 6.54
N ALA A 16 -1.78 -9.33 6.55
CA ALA A 16 -1.27 -10.52 5.87
C ALA A 16 -1.18 -10.32 4.36
N TRP A 17 -2.16 -9.64 3.77
CA TRP A 17 -2.15 -9.26 2.37
C TRP A 17 -0.97 -8.33 2.04
N LEU A 18 -0.76 -7.26 2.81
CA LEU A 18 0.37 -6.34 2.61
C LEU A 18 1.71 -7.08 2.65
N ARG A 19 1.90 -8.00 3.62
CA ARG A 19 3.08 -8.88 3.67
C ARG A 19 3.23 -9.73 2.41
N SER A 20 2.13 -10.27 1.88
CA SER A 20 2.16 -11.14 0.70
C SER A 20 2.59 -10.43 -0.59
N ILE A 21 2.38 -9.11 -0.68
CA ILE A 21 2.77 -8.29 -1.84
C ILE A 21 4.09 -7.53 -1.64
N GLY A 22 4.86 -7.87 -0.61
CA GLY A 22 6.21 -7.35 -0.39
C GLY A 22 6.32 -6.17 0.57
N PHE A 23 5.24 -5.78 1.27
CA PHE A 23 5.33 -4.76 2.30
C PHE A 23 5.77 -5.35 3.65
N THR A 24 6.55 -4.59 4.39
CA THR A 24 6.96 -4.88 5.76
C THR A 24 6.45 -3.80 6.70
N GLN A 25 5.86 -4.20 7.83
CA GLN A 25 5.37 -3.29 8.86
C GLN A 25 6.55 -2.62 9.57
N THR A 26 6.47 -1.30 9.79
CA THR A 26 7.52 -0.59 10.51
C THR A 26 7.47 -0.86 12.01
N ARG A 27 8.60 -0.72 12.69
CA ARG A 27 8.68 -0.91 14.15
C ARG A 27 8.17 0.32 14.92
N GLU A 28 8.27 1.50 14.31
CA GLU A 28 7.89 2.78 14.93
C GLU A 28 6.39 2.99 14.89
N ASP A 29 5.72 2.59 13.81
CA ASP A 29 4.28 2.75 13.64
C ASP A 29 3.66 1.51 12.97
N ARG A 30 2.74 0.85 13.69
CA ARG A 30 2.06 -0.36 13.20
C ARG A 30 1.08 -0.08 12.07
N ALA A 31 0.59 1.14 11.94
CA ALA A 31 -0.23 1.55 10.80
C ALA A 31 0.62 1.77 9.54
N VAL A 32 1.94 1.85 9.66
CA VAL A 32 2.86 2.16 8.57
C VAL A 32 3.57 0.90 8.07
N TRP A 33 3.62 0.80 6.76
CA TRP A 33 4.18 -0.28 5.99
C TRP A 33 5.12 0.28 4.92
N VAL A 34 6.19 -0.44 4.60
CA VAL A 34 7.17 -0.04 3.59
C VAL A 34 7.41 -1.17 2.60
N ALA A 35 7.57 -0.85 1.33
CA ALA A 35 7.93 -1.80 0.29
C ALA A 35 9.14 -1.28 -0.49
N GLU A 36 10.12 -2.16 -0.66
CA GLU A 36 11.31 -1.90 -1.47
C GLU A 36 11.27 -2.78 -2.72
N MET A 37 10.77 -2.22 -3.83
CA MET A 37 10.68 -2.92 -5.12
C MET A 37 11.81 -2.45 -6.06
N PRO A 38 12.25 -3.27 -7.02
CA PRO A 38 13.36 -2.91 -7.92
C PRO A 38 13.14 -1.64 -8.74
N LEU A 39 11.89 -1.22 -8.92
CA LEU A 39 11.50 -0.08 -9.75
C LEU A 39 10.87 1.07 -8.97
N TRP A 40 10.58 0.89 -7.67
CA TRP A 40 9.95 1.93 -6.85
C TRP A 40 10.06 1.57 -5.37
N HIS A 41 10.17 2.58 -4.51
CA HIS A 41 9.99 2.42 -3.07
C HIS A 41 8.74 3.15 -2.63
N ALA A 42 8.00 2.56 -1.69
CA ALA A 42 6.79 3.18 -1.17
C ALA A 42 6.64 3.03 0.34
N ARG A 43 6.02 4.04 0.95
CA ARG A 43 5.49 4.01 2.31
C ARG A 43 3.97 4.03 2.23
N LEU A 44 3.34 3.10 2.92
CA LEU A 44 1.90 2.94 2.99
C LEU A 44 1.44 3.12 4.43
N SER A 45 0.34 3.84 4.64
CA SER A 45 -0.31 3.99 5.94
C SER A 45 -1.78 3.61 5.85
N LEU A 46 -2.22 2.81 6.82
CA LEU A 46 -3.62 2.48 7.02
C LEU A 46 -4.27 3.59 7.84
N ASP A 47 -5.21 4.33 7.23
CA ASP A 47 -6.00 5.37 7.90
C ASP A 47 -7.40 4.82 8.28
N VAL A 48 -8.31 5.67 8.73
CA VAL A 48 -9.65 5.24 9.19
C VAL A 48 -10.54 4.80 8.01
N THR A 49 -10.46 5.51 6.88
CA THR A 49 -11.35 5.30 5.72
C THR A 49 -10.62 4.92 4.44
N ASP A 50 -9.31 5.15 4.41
CA ASP A 50 -8.50 5.09 3.20
C ASP A 50 -7.14 4.43 3.46
N LEU A 51 -6.60 3.82 2.42
CA LEU A 51 -5.22 3.40 2.33
C LEU A 51 -4.44 4.51 1.64
N HIS A 52 -3.47 5.07 2.33
CA HIS A 52 -2.61 6.11 1.78
C HIS A 52 -1.25 5.51 1.42
N ILE A 53 -0.81 5.69 0.18
CA ILE A 53 0.51 5.26 -0.28
C ILE A 53 1.27 6.46 -0.83
N ARG A 54 2.55 6.55 -0.45
CA ARG A 54 3.51 7.52 -0.94
C ARG A 54 4.68 6.78 -1.57
N TYR A 55 4.82 6.90 -2.88
CA TYR A 55 6.01 6.50 -3.60
C TYR A 55 7.11 7.54 -3.39
N LEU A 56 8.28 7.09 -2.97
CA LEU A 56 9.38 7.94 -2.55
C LEU A 56 10.30 8.20 -3.73
N LYS A 57 10.66 9.47 -3.94
CA LYS A 57 11.69 9.84 -4.93
C LYS A 57 13.06 9.30 -4.56
N THR A 58 13.31 9.14 -3.26
CA THR A 58 14.54 8.57 -2.72
C THR A 58 14.44 7.05 -2.80
N GLY A 59 14.66 6.52 -3.99
CA GLY A 59 14.53 5.10 -4.28
C GLY A 59 14.72 4.80 -5.77
N PRO A 60 14.65 3.51 -6.16
CA PRO A 60 14.54 3.12 -7.56
C PRO A 60 13.29 3.74 -8.18
N GLY A 61 13.31 3.93 -9.51
CA GLY A 61 12.20 4.51 -10.27
C GLY A 61 12.37 5.95 -10.74
N ASN A 62 13.44 6.64 -10.30
CA ASN A 62 13.82 7.99 -10.78
C ASN A 62 12.66 8.99 -10.78
N LEU A 63 11.81 8.98 -9.75
CA LEU A 63 10.75 9.97 -9.62
C LEU A 63 11.33 11.36 -9.36
N GLU A 64 10.80 12.38 -10.03
CA GLU A 64 11.23 13.78 -9.81
C GLU A 64 10.81 14.29 -8.41
N LYS A 65 9.70 13.76 -7.89
CA LYS A 65 9.14 14.08 -6.58
C LYS A 65 8.37 12.89 -6.01
N ASP A 66 8.09 12.94 -4.71
CA ASP A 66 7.21 11.95 -4.09
C ASP A 66 5.82 12.00 -4.74
N VAL A 67 5.25 10.82 -4.97
CA VAL A 67 3.91 10.65 -5.57
C VAL A 67 3.01 10.00 -4.53
N GLU A 68 1.86 10.62 -4.27
CA GLU A 68 0.91 10.13 -3.27
C GLU A 68 -0.39 9.68 -3.94
N ARG A 69 -0.94 8.57 -3.47
CA ARG A 69 -2.26 8.07 -3.87
C ARG A 69 -3.06 7.65 -2.63
N ARG A 70 -4.38 7.85 -2.72
CA ARG A 70 -5.34 7.41 -1.71
C ARG A 70 -6.32 6.44 -2.34
N PHE A 71 -6.54 5.33 -1.67
CA PHE A 71 -7.50 4.32 -2.08
C PHE A 71 -8.56 4.15 -1.00
N SER A 72 -9.80 4.45 -1.33
CA SER A 72 -10.93 4.22 -0.43
C SER A 72 -11.06 2.74 -0.12
N TYR A 73 -11.39 2.41 1.14
CA TYR A 73 -11.68 1.04 1.54
C TYR A 73 -12.92 0.45 0.86
N ALA A 74 -13.72 1.27 0.16
CA ALA A 74 -14.81 0.81 -0.68
C ALA A 74 -14.33 0.11 -1.97
N LEU A 75 -13.08 0.33 -2.40
CA LEU A 75 -12.49 -0.36 -3.55
C LEU A 75 -12.19 -1.81 -3.20
N SER A 76 -12.23 -2.68 -4.21
CA SER A 76 -11.87 -4.08 -4.00
C SER A 76 -10.39 -4.22 -3.65
N ARG A 77 -10.06 -5.21 -2.81
CA ARG A 77 -8.66 -5.51 -2.46
C ARG A 77 -7.82 -5.80 -3.71
N GLU A 78 -8.43 -6.37 -4.75
CA GLU A 78 -7.81 -6.60 -6.06
C GLU A 78 -7.49 -5.31 -6.82
N ASP A 79 -8.42 -4.36 -6.87
CA ASP A 79 -8.19 -3.06 -7.56
C ASP A 79 -7.07 -2.28 -6.88
N ILE A 80 -7.05 -2.25 -5.55
CA ILE A 80 -6.00 -1.58 -4.77
C ILE A 80 -4.65 -2.28 -4.99
N GLU A 81 -4.60 -3.62 -4.94
CA GLU A 81 -3.38 -4.39 -5.19
C GLU A 81 -2.81 -4.10 -6.59
N ASN A 82 -3.65 -4.16 -7.63
CA ASN A 82 -3.23 -3.89 -9.00
C ASN A 82 -2.71 -2.46 -9.16
N ALA A 83 -3.39 -1.48 -8.55
CA ALA A 83 -2.97 -0.07 -8.61
C ALA A 83 -1.67 0.21 -7.85
N ILE A 84 -1.39 -0.50 -6.76
CA ILE A 84 -0.14 -0.40 -6.00
C ILE A 84 1.01 -1.05 -6.80
N LEU A 85 0.80 -2.26 -7.31
CA LEU A 85 1.83 -3.00 -8.03
C LEU A 85 2.20 -2.37 -9.38
N ALA A 86 1.26 -1.64 -10.00
CA ALA A 86 1.53 -0.83 -11.19
C ALA A 86 2.55 0.30 -10.93
N GLY A 87 2.71 0.73 -9.67
CA GLY A 87 3.67 1.75 -9.28
C GLY A 87 3.18 3.20 -9.43
N PRO A 88 4.10 4.18 -9.29
CA PRO A 88 3.83 5.62 -9.33
C PRO A 88 3.27 6.13 -10.67
#